data_AF-A0A6I7PX83-F1
#
_entry.id   AF-A0A6I7PX83-F1
#
_cell.length_a   1.000
_cell.length_b   1.000
_cell.length_c   1.000
_cell.angle_alpha   90.00
_cell.angle_beta   90.00
_cell.angle_gamma   90.00
#
_symmetry.space_group_name_H-M   'P 1'
#
loop_
_entity.id
_entity.type
_entity.pdbx_description
1 polymer ?
#
loop_
_entity_poly.entity_id
_entity_poly.type
_entity_poly.pdbx_seq_one_letter_code
_entity_poly.pdbx_strand_id
1 'polypeptide(L)'
;GALLRLGPRAWAHWRRWRRRRLVLAELERISALQPAERLVVGVAALLKRVALGRYGATRVAALTGGDWLAFLDRTGGDGLFQDGPGRVLAEGPYAPVATGLDRPALVAAARRWLGQNL
;
A
#
# COMPACT_ATOMS: atom_id res chain seq x y z
N GLY A 1 40.94 14.16 -7.28
CA GLY A 1 39.97 14.92 -6.46
C GLY A 1 38.74 14.06 -6.20
N ALA A 2 38.51 13.66 -4.95
CA ALA A 2 37.53 12.65 -4.56
C ALA A 2 36.27 13.24 -3.88
N LEU A 3 35.65 14.28 -4.46
CA LEU A 3 34.55 15.01 -3.79
C LEU A 3 33.17 14.96 -4.46
N LEU A 4 32.96 14.19 -5.55
CA LEU A 4 31.68 14.19 -6.28
C LEU A 4 30.80 12.93 -6.09
N ARG A 5 31.04 12.11 -5.07
CA ARG A 5 30.26 10.86 -4.87
C ARG A 5 29.11 10.94 -3.86
N LEU A 6 28.92 12.08 -3.18
CA LEU A 6 27.84 12.25 -2.19
C LEU A 6 26.50 12.71 -2.80
N GLY A 7 26.54 13.44 -3.92
CA GLY A 7 25.35 13.98 -4.58
C GLY A 7 24.27 12.95 -4.94
N PRO A 8 24.59 11.82 -5.60
CA PRO A 8 23.59 10.85 -6.05
C PRO A 8 22.94 10.07 -4.90
N ARG A 9 23.71 9.76 -3.86
CA ARG A 9 23.23 9.02 -2.68
C ARG A 9 22.36 9.89 -1.79
N ALA A 10 22.78 11.14 -1.54
CA ALA A 10 21.96 12.11 -0.82
C ALA A 10 20.68 12.42 -1.60
N TRP A 11 20.75 12.55 -2.93
CA TRP A 11 19.59 12.77 -3.79
C TRP A 11 18.63 11.57 -3.82
N ALA A 12 19.15 10.35 -3.99
CA ALA A 12 18.34 9.13 -3.95
C ALA A 12 17.66 8.95 -2.59
N HIS A 13 18.40 9.20 -1.50
CA HIS A 13 17.86 9.19 -0.15
C HIS A 13 16.75 10.23 0.04
N TRP A 14 16.99 11.48 -0.36
CA TRP A 14 15.98 12.55 -0.28
C TRP A 14 14.75 12.23 -1.12
N ARG A 15 14.93 11.70 -2.34
CA ARG A 15 13.84 11.29 -3.23
C ARG A 15 13.00 10.16 -2.59
N ARG A 16 13.64 9.19 -1.94
CA ARG A 16 12.96 8.12 -1.21
C ARG A 16 12.20 8.65 0.00
N TRP A 17 12.82 9.50 0.80
CA TRP A 17 12.18 10.14 1.95
C TRP A 17 10.96 10.98 1.53
N ARG A 18 11.10 11.81 0.49
CA ARG A 18 10.01 12.62 -0.06
C ARG A 18 8.88 11.74 -0.59
N ARG A 19 9.19 10.69 -1.36
CA ARG A 19 8.19 9.72 -1.84
C ARG A 19 7.43 9.08 -0.69
N ARG A 20 8.15 8.61 0.34
CA ARG A 20 7.56 7.98 1.52
C ARG A 20 6.59 8.92 2.22
N ARG A 21 6.98 10.17 2.44
CA ARG A 21 6.14 11.20 3.06
C ARG A 21 4.87 11.47 2.26
N LEU A 22 4.97 11.59 0.93
CA LEU A 22 3.81 11.83 0.06
C LEU A 22 2.81 10.67 0.08
N VAL A 23 3.32 9.44 -0.01
CA VAL A 23 2.47 8.24 0.01
C VAL A 23 1.77 8.05 1.36
N LEU A 24 2.47 8.26 2.47
CA LEU A 24 1.85 8.18 3.79
C LEU A 24 0.83 9.30 4.03
N ALA A 25 1.11 10.52 3.57
CA ALA A 25 0.12 11.61 3.63
C ALA A 25 -1.12 11.33 2.78
N GLU A 26 -0.98 10.64 1.64
CA GLU A 26 -2.12 10.20 0.85
C GLU A 26 -2.95 9.14 1.57
N LEU A 27 -2.31 8.19 2.27
CA LEU A 27 -3.03 7.22 3.12
C LEU A 27 -3.86 7.94 4.19
N GLU A 28 -3.37 9.01 4.81
CA GLU A 28 -4.16 9.80 5.76
C GLU A 28 -5.38 10.46 5.11
N ARG A 29 -5.24 10.98 3.89
CA ARG A 29 -6.40 11.55 3.19
C ARG A 29 -7.42 10.49 2.85
N ILE A 30 -6.96 9.30 2.46
CA ILE A 30 -7.81 8.15 2.15
C ILE A 30 -8.52 7.65 3.41
N SER A 31 -7.86 7.63 4.58
CA SER A 31 -8.43 7.13 5.85
C SER A 31 -9.70 7.90 6.28
N ALA A 32 -9.76 9.19 5.95
CA ALA A 32 -10.88 10.07 6.23
C ALA A 32 -12.05 9.97 5.22
N LEU A 33 -11.89 9.25 4.11
CA LEU A 33 -12.92 9.18 3.07
C LEU A 33 -14.19 8.46 3.55
N GLN A 34 -15.33 9.03 3.22
CA GLN A 34 -16.64 8.42 3.43
C GLN A 34 -17.39 8.32 2.10
N PRO A 35 -18.22 7.29 1.89
CA PRO A 35 -18.45 6.16 2.80
C PRO A 35 -17.27 5.15 2.80
N ALA A 36 -17.36 4.08 3.60
CA ALA A 36 -16.28 3.11 3.86
C ALA A 36 -15.71 2.46 2.58
N GLU A 37 -16.53 2.32 1.55
CA GLU A 37 -16.18 1.87 0.21
C GLU A 37 -15.07 2.72 -0.41
N ARG A 38 -15.13 4.05 -0.22
CA ARG A 38 -14.09 4.95 -0.75
C ARG A 38 -12.76 4.77 -0.06
N LEU A 39 -12.77 4.45 1.23
CA LEU A 39 -11.55 4.08 1.97
C LEU A 39 -10.95 2.79 1.39
N VAL A 40 -11.74 1.73 1.22
CA VAL A 40 -11.29 0.44 0.69
C VAL A 40 -10.72 0.59 -0.72
N VAL A 41 -11.45 1.26 -1.62
CA VAL A 41 -11.01 1.56 -2.99
C VAL A 41 -9.70 2.36 -2.98
N GLY A 42 -9.63 3.40 -2.16
CA GLY A 42 -8.44 4.24 -2.05
C GLY A 42 -7.21 3.47 -1.56
N VAL A 43 -7.36 2.65 -0.51
CA VAL A 43 -6.28 1.81 0.02
C VAL A 43 -5.83 0.77 -1.01
N ALA A 44 -6.77 0.09 -1.66
CA ALA A 44 -6.46 -0.88 -2.71
C ALA A 44 -5.64 -0.24 -3.84
N ALA A 45 -6.09 0.91 -4.36
CA ALA A 45 -5.41 1.63 -5.42
C ALA A 45 -4.01 2.11 -5.00
N LEU A 46 -3.88 2.64 -3.78
CA LEU A 46 -2.60 3.10 -3.22
C LEU A 46 -1.58 1.96 -3.14
N LEU A 47 -1.98 0.83 -2.52
CA LEU A 47 -1.12 -0.34 -2.39
C LEU A 47 -0.73 -0.91 -3.76
N LYS A 48 -1.69 -1.01 -4.68
CA LYS A 48 -1.44 -1.49 -6.05
C LYS A 48 -0.42 -0.62 -6.77
N ARG A 49 -0.56 0.71 -6.70
CA ARG A 49 0.38 1.65 -7.32
C ARG A 49 1.78 1.56 -6.76
N VAL A 50 1.92 1.41 -5.43
CA VAL A 50 3.24 1.22 -4.79
C VAL A 50 3.84 -0.13 -5.16
N ALA A 51 3.04 -1.20 -5.17
CA ALA A 51 3.49 -2.53 -5.58
C ALA A 51 3.98 -2.56 -7.03
N LEU A 52 3.24 -1.93 -7.96
CA LEU A 52 3.64 -1.80 -9.36
C LEU A 52 5.00 -1.08 -9.50
N GLY A 53 5.19 0.01 -8.75
CA GLY A 53 6.46 0.75 -8.76
C GLY A 53 7.63 0.01 -8.13
N ARG A 54 7.38 -0.87 -7.15
CA ARG A 54 8.41 -1.59 -6.38
C ARG A 54 8.78 -2.95 -6.97
N TYR A 55 7.80 -3.67 -7.53
CA TYR A 55 7.93 -5.07 -7.97
C TYR A 55 7.72 -5.26 -9.47
N GLY A 56 7.28 -4.21 -10.19
CA GLY A 56 7.06 -4.25 -11.63
C GLY A 56 5.66 -4.76 -12.02
N ALA A 57 5.22 -4.34 -13.22
CA ALA A 57 3.88 -4.64 -13.73
C ALA A 57 3.67 -6.14 -14.00
N THR A 58 4.65 -6.83 -14.57
CA THR A 58 4.57 -8.26 -14.92
C THR A 58 4.20 -9.15 -13.74
N ARG A 59 4.67 -8.78 -12.53
CA ARG A 59 4.42 -9.54 -11.31
C ARG A 59 3.12 -9.19 -10.61
N VAL A 60 2.65 -7.95 -10.77
CA VAL A 60 1.58 -7.38 -9.92
C VAL A 60 0.27 -7.16 -10.67
N ALA A 61 0.31 -6.82 -11.97
CA ALA A 61 -0.87 -6.37 -12.71
C ALA A 61 -1.97 -7.42 -12.78
N ALA A 62 -1.61 -8.69 -12.98
CA ALA A 62 -2.56 -9.81 -13.05
C ALA A 62 -3.09 -10.28 -11.69
N LEU A 63 -2.49 -9.84 -10.57
CA LEU A 63 -2.91 -10.30 -9.24
C LEU A 63 -4.24 -9.65 -8.84
N THR A 64 -5.24 -10.46 -8.51
CA THR A 64 -6.55 -10.04 -8.00
C THR A 64 -6.96 -10.97 -6.86
N GLY A 65 -8.04 -10.65 -6.13
CA GLY A 65 -8.62 -11.58 -5.17
C GLY A 65 -7.63 -12.04 -4.09
N GLY A 66 -7.68 -13.33 -3.78
CA GLY A 66 -6.78 -13.97 -2.83
C GLY A 66 -5.30 -13.90 -3.23
N ASP A 67 -4.97 -13.95 -4.52
CA ASP A 67 -3.58 -13.88 -4.99
C ASP A 67 -2.96 -12.52 -4.71
N TRP A 68 -3.77 -11.46 -4.78
CA TRP A 68 -3.37 -10.12 -4.38
C TRP A 68 -3.10 -10.03 -2.88
N LEU A 69 -3.98 -10.58 -2.04
CA LEU A 69 -3.79 -10.58 -0.58
C LEU A 69 -2.58 -11.40 -0.16
N ALA A 70 -2.42 -12.60 -0.73
CA ALA A 70 -1.27 -13.46 -0.48
C ALA A 70 0.04 -12.80 -0.92
N PHE A 71 0.02 -12.04 -2.01
CA PHE A 71 1.17 -11.24 -2.40
C PHE A 71 1.50 -10.17 -1.35
N LEU A 72 0.51 -9.43 -0.84
CA LEU A 72 0.74 -8.41 0.19
C LEU A 72 1.33 -9.02 1.46
N ASP A 73 0.80 -10.16 1.91
CA ASP A 73 1.33 -10.85 3.09
C ASP A 73 2.77 -11.32 2.91
N ARG A 74 3.08 -11.98 1.78
CA ARG A 74 4.45 -12.41 1.45
C ARG A 74 5.45 -11.26 1.30
N THR A 75 4.99 -10.03 1.04
CA THR A 75 5.85 -8.86 0.81
C THR A 75 5.89 -7.88 1.97
N GLY A 76 5.42 -8.29 3.15
CA GLY A 76 5.53 -7.49 4.38
C GLY A 76 4.21 -7.28 5.12
N GLY A 77 3.13 -7.90 4.67
CA GLY A 77 1.82 -7.87 5.32
C GLY A 77 1.70 -8.84 6.48
N ASP A 78 2.36 -10.01 6.41
CA ASP A 78 2.49 -10.95 7.52
C ASP A 78 1.14 -11.44 8.10
N GLY A 79 0.21 -11.82 7.22
CA GLY A 79 -1.12 -12.35 7.54
C GLY A 79 -2.22 -11.29 7.71
N LEU A 80 -1.86 -10.00 7.70
CA LEU A 80 -2.83 -8.91 7.86
C LEU A 80 -3.80 -8.76 6.69
N PHE A 81 -3.51 -9.37 5.54
CA PHE A 81 -4.32 -9.23 4.33
C PHE A 81 -5.20 -10.46 4.05
N GLN A 82 -4.67 -11.68 4.16
CA GLN A 82 -5.46 -12.90 3.93
C GLN A 82 -6.43 -13.18 5.07
N ASP A 83 -5.95 -13.13 6.31
CA ASP A 83 -6.72 -13.52 7.50
C ASP A 83 -7.08 -12.33 8.40
N GLY A 84 -6.64 -11.13 8.02
CA GLY A 84 -6.76 -9.91 8.80
C GLY A 84 -7.71 -8.87 8.21
N PRO A 85 -7.60 -7.59 8.67
CA PRO A 85 -8.47 -6.50 8.24
C PRO A 85 -8.34 -6.16 6.75
N GLY A 86 -7.25 -6.58 6.10
CA GLY A 86 -7.02 -6.37 4.66
C GLY A 86 -7.85 -7.27 3.74
N ARG A 87 -8.58 -8.26 4.27
CA ARG A 87 -9.37 -9.21 3.46
C ARG A 87 -10.39 -8.53 2.56
N VAL A 88 -10.91 -7.38 2.99
CA VAL A 88 -11.82 -6.52 2.22
C VAL A 88 -11.23 -6.00 0.91
N LEU A 89 -9.91 -6.11 0.70
CA LEU A 89 -9.22 -5.67 -0.51
C LEU A 89 -9.19 -6.73 -1.62
N ALA A 90 -9.67 -7.96 -1.38
CA ALA A 90 -9.66 -9.05 -2.36
C ALA A 90 -10.46 -8.70 -3.62
N GLU A 91 -11.69 -8.23 -3.44
CA GLU A 91 -12.65 -8.04 -4.54
C GLU A 91 -12.46 -6.70 -5.29
N GLY A 92 -11.46 -5.92 -4.92
CA GLY A 92 -11.19 -4.63 -5.55
C GLY A 92 -12.31 -3.61 -5.29
N PRO A 93 -12.51 -2.63 -6.19
CA PRO A 93 -13.39 -1.49 -5.95
C PRO A 93 -14.91 -1.82 -5.94
N TYR A 94 -15.29 -3.06 -6.25
CA TYR A 94 -16.67 -3.51 -6.34
C TYR A 94 -17.10 -4.39 -5.16
N ALA A 95 -16.25 -4.57 -4.15
CA ALA A 95 -16.58 -5.35 -2.97
C ALA A 95 -17.76 -4.70 -2.23
N PRO A 96 -18.83 -5.43 -1.88
CA PRO A 96 -19.77 -4.95 -0.88
C PRO A 96 -18.97 -4.78 0.42
N VAL A 97 -18.77 -3.54 0.86
CA VAL A 97 -18.13 -3.30 2.16
C VAL A 97 -19.07 -3.84 3.20
N ALA A 98 -18.74 -5.03 3.71
CA ALA A 98 -19.49 -5.67 4.77
C ALA A 98 -19.68 -4.67 5.92
N THR A 99 -20.89 -4.63 6.45
CA THR A 99 -21.20 -3.98 7.71
C THR A 99 -20.25 -4.54 8.78
N GLY A 100 -19.28 -3.73 9.22
CA GLY A 100 -18.24 -4.17 10.16
C GLY A 100 -16.79 -3.89 9.74
N LEU A 101 -16.53 -3.07 8.72
CA LEU A 101 -15.16 -2.65 8.41
C LEU A 101 -14.49 -1.97 9.62
N ASP A 102 -13.44 -2.61 10.15
CA ASP A 102 -12.51 -1.98 11.08
C ASP A 102 -11.56 -1.05 10.31
N ARG A 103 -11.97 0.22 10.18
CA ARG A 103 -11.22 1.23 9.42
C ARG A 103 -9.83 1.48 10.02
N PRO A 104 -9.67 1.68 11.34
CA PRO A 104 -8.34 1.81 11.95
C PRO A 104 -7.42 0.62 11.63
N ALA A 105 -7.93 -0.61 11.74
CA ALA A 105 -7.12 -1.80 11.49
C ALA A 105 -6.68 -1.92 10.02
N LEU A 106 -7.57 -1.62 9.06
CA LEU A 106 -7.22 -1.59 7.64
C LEU A 106 -6.13 -0.55 7.34
N VAL A 107 -6.26 0.66 7.89
CA VAL A 107 -5.28 1.74 7.71
C VAL A 107 -3.95 1.37 8.36
N ALA A 108 -3.96 0.72 9.52
CA ALA A 108 -2.75 0.23 10.18
C ALA A 108 -2.04 -0.85 9.34
N ALA A 109 -2.77 -1.82 8.80
CA ALA A 109 -2.23 -2.85 7.90
C ALA A 109 -1.60 -2.23 6.65
N ALA A 110 -2.30 -1.30 5.99
CA ALA A 110 -1.78 -0.58 4.84
C ALA A 110 -0.52 0.23 5.17
N ARG A 111 -0.52 0.95 6.31
CA ARG A 111 0.65 1.72 6.77
C ARG A 111 1.87 0.83 7.02
N ARG A 112 1.68 -0.32 7.67
CA ARG A 112 2.75 -1.29 7.93
C ARG A 112 3.37 -1.75 6.62
N TRP A 113 2.55 -2.21 5.67
CA TRP A 113 3.03 -2.70 4.39
C TRP A 113 3.78 -1.62 3.60
N LEU A 114 3.21 -0.41 3.51
CA LEU A 114 3.88 0.75 2.88
C LEU A 114 5.20 1.09 3.57
N GLY A 115 5.25 0.95 4.90
CA GLY A 115 6.45 1.17 5.68
C GLY A 115 7.61 0.24 5.31
N GLN A 116 7.32 -0.98 4.89
CA GLN A 116 8.31 -1.97 4.44
C GLN A 116 8.66 -1.85 2.94
N ASN A 117 7.78 -1.23 2.14
CA ASN A 117 7.85 -1.26 0.68
C ASN A 117 8.19 0.07 -0.02
N LEU A 118 8.32 1.17 0.73
CA LEU A 118 8.78 2.49 0.27
C LEU A 118 10.26 2.73 0.58
#